data_AF-A0A2G9UDP8-F1
#
_entry.id   AF-A0A2G9UDP8-F1
#
_cell.length_a   1.000
_cell.length_b   1.000
_cell.length_c   1.000
_cell.angle_alpha   90.00
_cell.angle_beta   90.00
_cell.angle_gamma   90.00
#
_symmetry.space_group_name_H-M   'P 1'
#
loop_
_entity.id
_entity.type
_entity.pdbx_description
1 polymer ?
#
loop_
_entity_poly.entity_id
_entity_poly.type
_entity_poly.pdbx_seq_one_letter_code
_entity_poly.pdbx_strand_id
1 'polypeptide(L)'
;MVFAAALIGPDEEKIRLQHEYRSLKEEHEHCKSRLEVLTASNAQVALTSDGSREETLRTVAEQFQNKIQKLIAVHAKDRALHEKSTRDLHARISELEQREGRLVIEMRREMNNRISEMEAEMQKQRSRTIDVVAEKERELEAARSILVSFRSEQMNAPADPSQAGKITLSKRRSSEHKRYVDRRYSAGSRKSTDALSVHSTDAGMANFLEKHTKFSSSCRKDEKQSVSLDGSGVPVPVANESRNIFYEEELLKKDREIQEMRSVSHQLDYRLREVEQAALVKELEHHKKTEAMSEEITKLQNKLALFTTGGEMEYLRNIFVQFIQSNSSSAKKNILKAMGMALKLSANEMKAIDSK
;
A
#
# COMPACT_ATOMS: atom_id res chain seq x y z
N MET A 1 16.66 104.68 -13.73
CA MET A 1 16.04 103.39 -14.09
C MET A 1 17.14 102.37 -14.25
N VAL A 2 17.28 101.52 -13.25
CA VAL A 2 18.15 100.35 -13.24
C VAL A 2 17.30 99.17 -13.70
N PHE A 3 17.74 98.42 -14.71
CA PHE A 3 17.35 97.03 -14.87
C PHE A 3 18.59 96.21 -15.25
N ALA A 4 18.81 95.18 -14.44
CA ALA A 4 19.94 94.28 -14.44
C ALA A 4 19.76 93.16 -15.49
N ALA A 5 20.85 92.77 -16.16
CA ALA A 5 21.06 91.41 -16.68
C ALA A 5 22.47 91.28 -17.27
N ALA A 6 23.44 90.82 -16.48
CA ALA A 6 24.66 90.14 -16.95
C ALA A 6 25.50 89.68 -15.74
N LEU A 7 25.09 88.61 -15.07
CA LEU A 7 25.83 88.05 -13.95
C LEU A 7 25.67 86.52 -13.94
N ILE A 8 26.23 85.85 -14.96
CA ILE A 8 26.52 84.41 -14.94
C ILE A 8 27.84 84.23 -15.72
N GLY A 9 28.95 84.01 -15.01
CA GLY A 9 30.22 83.58 -15.59
C GLY A 9 30.11 82.17 -16.20
N PRO A 10 31.06 81.72 -17.04
CA PRO A 10 30.99 80.41 -17.64
C PRO A 10 30.90 79.32 -16.56
N ASP A 11 29.81 78.58 -16.59
CA ASP A 11 29.48 77.48 -15.71
C ASP A 11 30.64 76.45 -15.65
N GLU A 12 31.29 76.33 -14.48
CA GLU A 12 32.43 75.44 -14.27
C GLU A 12 32.08 73.96 -14.56
N GLU A 13 30.81 73.58 -14.37
CA GLU A 13 30.33 72.24 -14.72
C GLU A 13 30.37 72.00 -16.22
N LYS A 14 30.03 73.01 -17.02
CA LYS A 14 30.07 72.93 -18.48
C LYS A 14 31.48 72.68 -19.01
N ILE A 15 32.49 73.29 -18.39
CA ILE A 15 33.90 73.10 -18.77
C ILE A 15 34.36 71.68 -18.39
N ARG A 16 33.98 71.19 -17.21
CA ARG A 16 34.27 69.81 -16.78
C ARG A 16 33.63 68.77 -17.70
N LEU A 17 32.35 68.93 -17.99
CA LEU A 17 31.60 68.05 -18.91
C LEU A 17 32.21 68.04 -20.32
N GLN A 18 32.68 69.19 -20.80
CA GLN A 18 33.32 69.28 -22.11
C GLN A 18 34.68 68.56 -22.15
N HIS A 19 35.44 68.59 -21.05
CA HIS A 19 36.69 67.84 -20.94
C HIS A 19 36.43 66.33 -20.86
N GLU A 20 35.45 65.91 -20.05
CA GLU A 20 35.04 64.52 -19.90
C GLU A 20 34.54 63.94 -21.23
N TYR A 21 33.69 64.69 -21.95
CA TYR A 21 33.22 64.29 -23.28
C TYR A 21 34.36 64.09 -24.28
N ARG A 22 35.40 64.94 -24.23
CA ARG A 22 36.58 64.81 -25.09
C ARG A 22 37.36 63.54 -24.76
N SER A 23 37.59 63.28 -23.47
CA SER A 23 38.29 62.07 -23.01
C SER A 23 37.54 60.80 -23.43
N LEU A 24 36.22 60.77 -23.24
CA LEU A 24 35.38 59.62 -23.61
C LEU A 24 35.39 59.36 -25.12
N LYS A 25 35.44 60.42 -25.92
CA LYS A 25 35.52 60.31 -27.38
C LYS A 25 36.85 59.70 -27.84
N GLU A 26 37.96 60.08 -27.20
CA GLU A 26 39.28 59.51 -27.50
C GLU A 26 39.35 58.03 -27.11
N GLU A 27 38.79 57.64 -25.96
CA GLU A 27 38.69 56.24 -25.55
C GLU A 27 37.82 55.40 -26.50
N HIS A 28 36.71 55.97 -26.98
CA HIS A 28 35.84 55.32 -27.95
C HIS A 28 36.58 55.06 -29.28
N GLU A 29 37.28 56.05 -29.83
CA GLU A 29 38.08 55.89 -31.04
C GLU A 29 39.22 54.87 -30.86
N HIS A 30 39.81 54.84 -29.66
CA HIS A 30 40.84 53.84 -29.33
C HIS A 30 40.27 52.42 -29.28
N CYS A 31 39.11 52.22 -28.63
CA CYS A 31 38.41 50.93 -28.62
C CYS A 31 38.00 50.49 -30.03
N LYS A 32 37.47 51.41 -30.85
CA LYS A 32 37.10 51.14 -32.23
C LYS A 32 38.29 50.67 -33.07
N SER A 33 39.41 51.37 -32.98
CA SER A 33 40.65 51.00 -33.68
C SER A 33 41.16 49.61 -33.25
N ARG A 34 41.10 49.29 -31.96
CA ARG A 34 41.46 47.96 -31.45
C ARG A 34 40.56 46.85 -31.99
N LEU A 35 39.24 47.11 -32.11
CA LEU A 35 38.29 46.15 -32.65
C LEU A 35 38.53 45.90 -34.15
N GLU A 36 38.81 46.94 -34.92
CA GLU A 36 39.14 46.83 -36.35
C GLU A 36 40.41 46.00 -36.57
N VAL A 37 41.46 46.21 -35.76
CA VAL A 37 42.70 45.42 -35.83
C VAL A 37 42.46 43.95 -35.50
N LEU A 38 41.67 43.65 -34.45
CA LEU A 38 41.33 42.27 -34.09
C LEU A 38 40.51 41.58 -35.19
N THR A 39 39.59 42.32 -35.82
CA THR A 39 38.74 41.79 -36.91
C THR A 39 39.58 41.51 -38.16
N ALA A 40 40.49 42.41 -38.53
CA ALA A 40 41.40 42.23 -39.66
C ALA A 40 42.39 41.06 -39.43
N SER A 41 42.90 40.91 -38.20
CA SER A 41 43.77 39.79 -37.82
C SER A 41 43.04 38.44 -37.93
N ASN A 42 41.80 38.35 -37.43
CA ASN A 42 40.99 37.14 -37.55
C ASN A 42 40.67 36.78 -39.01
N ALA A 43 40.46 37.76 -39.89
CA ALA A 43 40.20 37.52 -41.30
C ALA A 43 41.42 36.94 -42.04
N GLN A 44 42.65 37.28 -41.63
CA GLN A 44 43.86 36.71 -42.24
C GLN A 44 44.14 35.27 -41.78
N VAL A 45 43.78 34.92 -40.55
CA VAL A 45 43.97 33.55 -40.01
C VAL A 45 43.07 32.52 -40.72
N ALA A 46 41.91 32.94 -41.23
CA ALA A 46 40.96 32.06 -41.92
C ALA A 46 41.44 31.52 -43.29
N LEU A 47 42.45 32.12 -43.92
CA LEU A 47 42.80 31.85 -45.32
C LEU A 47 43.91 30.80 -45.54
N THR A 48 44.61 30.37 -44.48
CA THR A 48 45.75 29.47 -44.63
C THR A 48 45.51 28.15 -43.89
N SER A 49 45.09 27.11 -44.61
CA SER A 49 45.12 25.69 -44.18
C SER A 49 44.03 25.18 -43.19
N ASP A 50 43.03 25.97 -42.78
CA ASP A 50 42.07 25.55 -41.74
C ASP A 50 40.82 24.79 -42.26
N GLY A 51 40.53 24.85 -43.58
CA GLY A 51 39.27 24.36 -44.14
C GLY A 51 38.91 22.90 -43.82
N SER A 52 39.85 21.94 -43.94
CA SER A 52 39.53 20.52 -43.69
C SER A 52 39.42 20.18 -42.20
N ARG A 53 40.13 20.92 -41.33
CA ARG A 53 40.05 20.75 -39.88
C ARG A 53 38.78 21.38 -39.32
N GLU A 54 38.40 22.52 -39.88
CA GLU A 54 37.14 23.17 -39.57
C GLU A 54 35.94 22.33 -40.03
N GLU A 55 36.02 21.69 -41.20
CA GLU A 55 34.96 20.84 -41.74
C GLU A 55 34.82 19.51 -40.98
N THR A 56 35.93 18.93 -40.50
CA THR A 56 35.88 17.77 -39.57
C THR A 56 35.33 18.15 -38.20
N LEU A 57 35.64 19.33 -37.66
CA LEU A 57 35.03 19.82 -36.42
C LEU A 57 33.53 20.09 -36.61
N ARG A 58 33.13 20.64 -37.76
CA ARG A 58 31.71 20.90 -38.09
C ARG A 58 30.91 19.61 -38.19
N THR A 59 31.43 18.59 -38.86
CA THR A 59 30.77 17.27 -38.95
C THR A 59 30.67 16.58 -37.58
N VAL A 60 31.69 16.68 -36.73
CA VAL A 60 31.64 16.15 -35.36
C VAL A 60 30.61 16.91 -34.51
N ALA A 61 30.55 18.24 -34.64
CA ALA A 61 29.55 19.06 -33.96
C ALA A 61 28.13 18.68 -34.40
N GLU A 62 27.89 18.49 -35.69
CA GLU A 62 26.60 18.01 -36.23
C GLU A 62 26.26 16.62 -35.70
N GLN A 63 27.22 15.70 -35.61
CA GLN A 63 26.99 14.37 -35.02
C GLN A 63 26.58 14.44 -33.55
N PHE A 64 27.26 15.28 -32.75
CA PHE A 64 26.89 15.48 -31.35
C PHE A 64 25.52 16.13 -31.22
N GLN A 65 25.22 17.14 -32.04
CA GLN A 65 23.94 17.82 -32.03
C GLN A 65 22.80 16.86 -32.40
N ASN A 66 23.00 16.02 -33.41
CA ASN A 66 22.06 14.94 -33.77
C ASN A 66 21.89 13.92 -32.63
N LYS A 67 22.98 13.55 -31.95
CA LYS A 67 22.92 12.60 -30.83
C LYS A 67 22.19 13.18 -29.62
N ILE A 68 22.40 14.46 -29.32
CA ILE A 68 21.67 15.20 -28.29
C ILE A 68 20.19 15.26 -28.62
N GLN A 69 19.82 15.62 -29.85
CA GLN A 69 18.41 15.67 -30.27
C GLN A 69 17.74 14.29 -30.17
N LYS A 70 18.42 13.21 -30.58
CA LYS A 70 17.90 11.84 -30.43
C LYS A 70 17.71 11.47 -28.96
N LEU A 71 18.68 11.77 -28.10
CA LEU A 71 18.57 11.51 -26.66
C LEU A 71 17.41 12.29 -26.03
N ILE A 72 17.21 13.56 -26.40
CA ILE A 72 16.07 14.36 -25.93
C ILE A 72 14.75 13.72 -26.36
N ALA A 73 14.64 13.29 -27.62
CA ALA A 73 13.43 12.65 -28.13
C ALA A 73 13.11 11.32 -27.42
N VAL A 74 14.12 10.47 -27.20
CA VAL A 74 13.96 9.21 -26.45
C VAL A 74 13.53 9.51 -25.02
N HIS A 75 14.21 10.44 -24.34
CA HIS A 75 13.87 10.80 -22.97
C HIS A 75 12.45 11.40 -22.87
N ALA A 76 12.02 12.19 -23.84
CA ALA A 76 10.65 12.73 -23.88
C ALA A 76 9.61 11.60 -24.04
N LYS A 77 9.89 10.61 -24.90
CA LYS A 77 9.04 9.43 -25.08
C LYS A 77 8.97 8.57 -23.83
N ASP A 78 10.10 8.29 -23.19
CA ASP A 78 10.15 7.48 -21.98
C ASP A 78 9.42 8.18 -20.82
N ARG A 79 9.63 9.50 -20.67
CA ARG A 79 8.87 10.30 -19.69
C ARG A 79 7.36 10.20 -19.92
N ALA A 80 6.90 10.31 -21.18
CA ALA A 80 5.48 10.21 -21.51
C ALA A 80 4.91 8.80 -21.23
N LEU A 81 5.68 7.74 -21.48
CA LEU A 81 5.28 6.37 -21.15
C LEU A 81 5.18 6.14 -19.65
N HIS A 82 6.17 6.63 -18.88
CA HIS A 82 6.13 6.56 -17.43
C HIS A 82 4.95 7.33 -16.87
N GLU A 83 4.72 8.56 -17.33
CA GLU A 83 3.59 9.39 -16.88
C GLU A 83 2.25 8.73 -17.19
N LYS A 84 2.09 8.13 -18.38
CA LYS A 84 0.91 7.35 -18.73
C LYS A 84 0.72 6.15 -17.80
N SER A 85 1.77 5.36 -17.59
CA SER A 85 1.72 4.18 -16.69
C SER A 85 1.35 4.59 -15.26
N THR A 86 1.93 5.69 -14.76
CA THR A 86 1.57 6.26 -13.47
C THR A 86 0.10 6.65 -13.43
N ARG A 87 -0.43 7.34 -14.44
CA ARG A 87 -1.86 7.69 -14.52
C ARG A 87 -2.77 6.47 -14.53
N ASP A 88 -2.42 5.44 -15.31
CA ASP A 88 -3.20 4.20 -15.41
C ASP A 88 -3.23 3.44 -14.07
N LEU A 89 -2.09 3.37 -13.36
CA LEU A 89 -2.01 2.77 -12.03
C LEU A 89 -2.83 3.54 -10.99
N HIS A 90 -2.76 4.87 -10.98
CA HIS A 90 -3.56 5.68 -10.07
C HIS A 90 -5.07 5.49 -10.33
N ALA A 91 -5.48 5.48 -11.60
CA ALA A 91 -6.87 5.22 -11.98
C ALA A 91 -7.34 3.84 -11.49
N ARG A 92 -6.48 2.81 -11.62
CA ARG A 92 -6.79 1.46 -11.16
C ARG A 92 -6.90 1.36 -9.64
N ILE A 93 -6.02 2.05 -8.91
CA ILE A 93 -6.09 2.12 -7.44
C ILE A 93 -7.43 2.74 -7.02
N SER A 94 -7.79 3.89 -7.58
CA SER A 94 -9.06 4.56 -7.26
C SER A 94 -10.29 3.71 -7.60
N GLU A 95 -10.26 2.94 -8.70
CA GLU A 95 -11.33 2.00 -9.06
C GLU A 95 -11.50 0.89 -8.00
N LEU A 96 -10.37 0.32 -7.54
CA LEU A 96 -10.36 -0.75 -6.53
C LEU A 96 -10.86 -0.23 -5.17
N GLU A 97 -10.38 0.93 -4.73
CA GLU A 97 -10.83 1.58 -3.49
C GLU A 97 -12.35 1.85 -3.53
N GLN A 98 -12.87 2.34 -4.66
CA GLN A 98 -14.30 2.57 -4.82
C GLN A 98 -15.09 1.25 -4.79
N ARG A 99 -14.59 0.19 -5.43
CA ARG A 99 -15.22 -1.13 -5.44
C ARG A 99 -15.26 -1.73 -4.03
N GLU A 100 -14.18 -1.65 -3.28
CA GLU A 100 -14.10 -2.11 -1.90
C GLU A 100 -15.07 -1.31 -1.01
N GLY A 101 -15.08 0.01 -1.12
CA GLY A 101 -16.03 0.86 -0.41
C GLY A 101 -17.48 0.48 -0.66
N ARG A 102 -17.85 0.17 -1.92
CA ARG A 102 -19.18 -0.35 -2.27
C ARG A 102 -19.48 -1.69 -1.61
N LEU A 103 -18.53 -2.63 -1.64
CA LEU A 103 -18.70 -3.96 -1.05
C LEU A 103 -18.93 -3.88 0.46
N VAL A 104 -18.18 -3.04 1.16
CA VAL A 104 -18.34 -2.83 2.61
C VAL A 104 -19.71 -2.26 2.94
N ILE A 105 -20.19 -1.29 2.16
CA ILE A 105 -21.53 -0.71 2.33
C ILE A 105 -22.60 -1.78 2.10
N GLU A 106 -22.45 -2.61 1.07
CA GLU A 106 -23.40 -3.67 0.75
C GLU A 106 -23.45 -4.75 1.84
N MET A 107 -22.30 -5.22 2.31
CA MET A 107 -22.22 -6.17 3.43
C MET A 107 -22.84 -5.62 4.72
N ARG A 108 -22.59 -4.34 5.04
CA ARG A 108 -23.21 -3.70 6.21
C ARG A 108 -24.72 -3.62 6.06
N ARG A 109 -25.21 -3.29 4.87
CA ARG A 109 -26.65 -3.25 4.56
C ARG A 109 -27.28 -4.64 4.72
N GLU A 110 -26.65 -5.68 4.18
CA GLU A 110 -27.13 -7.06 4.29
C GLU A 110 -27.19 -7.54 5.74
N MET A 111 -26.13 -7.29 6.52
CA MET A 111 -26.09 -7.60 7.94
C MET A 111 -27.21 -6.89 8.71
N ASN A 112 -27.40 -5.59 8.47
CA ASN A 112 -28.46 -4.82 9.09
C ASN A 112 -29.85 -5.36 8.71
N ASN A 113 -30.07 -5.70 7.44
CA ASN A 113 -31.32 -6.32 7.00
C ASN A 113 -31.59 -7.63 7.76
N ARG A 114 -30.57 -8.48 7.91
CA ARG A 114 -30.68 -9.75 8.63
C ARG A 114 -31.00 -9.55 10.11
N ILE A 115 -30.42 -8.52 10.73
CA ILE A 115 -30.77 -8.12 12.11
C ILE A 115 -32.23 -7.71 12.19
N SER A 116 -32.69 -6.82 11.28
CA SER A 116 -34.08 -6.36 11.25
C SER A 116 -35.08 -7.50 11.02
N GLU A 117 -34.77 -8.46 10.16
CA GLU A 117 -35.61 -9.65 9.94
C GLU A 117 -35.71 -10.52 11.20
N MET A 118 -34.56 -10.76 11.87
CA MET A 118 -34.52 -11.52 13.11
C MET A 118 -35.29 -10.82 14.24
N GLU A 119 -35.16 -9.50 14.36
CA GLU A 119 -35.91 -8.68 15.32
C GLU A 119 -37.42 -8.73 15.05
N ALA A 120 -37.83 -8.69 13.78
CA ALA A 120 -39.22 -8.81 13.40
C ALA A 120 -39.81 -10.18 13.75
N GLU A 121 -39.11 -11.28 13.48
CA GLU A 121 -39.60 -12.62 13.84
C GLU A 121 -39.60 -12.83 15.36
N MET A 122 -38.59 -12.33 16.07
CA MET A 122 -38.57 -12.28 17.54
C MET A 122 -39.80 -11.54 18.10
N GLN A 123 -40.14 -10.38 17.54
CA GLN A 123 -41.30 -9.60 17.97
C GLN A 123 -42.62 -10.31 17.66
N LYS A 124 -42.69 -11.02 16.53
CA LYS A 124 -43.82 -11.86 16.16
C LYS A 124 -44.02 -13.01 17.13
N GLN A 125 -42.94 -13.70 17.53
CA GLN A 125 -43.00 -14.76 18.55
C GLN A 125 -43.48 -14.22 19.89
N ARG A 126 -42.94 -13.08 20.35
CA ARG A 126 -43.39 -12.42 21.58
C ARG A 126 -44.89 -12.09 21.54
N SER A 127 -45.37 -11.56 20.41
CA SER A 127 -46.79 -11.22 20.22
C SER A 127 -47.68 -12.47 20.31
N ARG A 128 -47.30 -13.55 19.61
CA ARG A 128 -48.01 -14.84 19.70
C ARG A 128 -48.06 -15.38 21.13
N THR A 129 -46.96 -15.29 21.89
CA THR A 129 -46.92 -15.75 23.29
C THR A 129 -47.86 -14.91 24.16
N ILE A 130 -47.89 -13.59 23.96
CA ILE A 130 -48.83 -12.70 24.66
C ILE A 130 -50.29 -13.10 24.34
N ASP A 131 -50.60 -13.36 23.07
CA ASP A 131 -51.96 -13.76 22.65
C ASP A 131 -52.40 -15.09 23.29
N VAL A 132 -51.51 -16.09 23.34
CA VAL A 132 -51.77 -17.38 24.00
C VAL A 132 -52.01 -17.20 25.49
N VAL A 133 -51.20 -16.37 26.17
CA VAL A 133 -51.40 -16.07 27.59
C VAL A 133 -52.75 -15.39 27.82
N ALA A 134 -53.12 -14.40 27.01
CA ALA A 134 -54.39 -13.71 27.11
C ALA A 134 -55.60 -14.64 26.82
N GLU A 135 -55.46 -15.62 25.92
CA GLU A 135 -56.47 -16.66 25.70
C GLU A 135 -56.61 -17.57 26.93
N LYS A 136 -55.49 -18.00 27.53
CA LYS A 136 -55.51 -18.81 28.75
C LYS A 136 -56.10 -18.07 29.94
N GLU A 137 -55.86 -16.78 30.07
CA GLU A 137 -56.50 -15.94 31.10
C GLU A 137 -58.02 -15.88 30.91
N ARG A 138 -58.50 -15.74 29.66
CA ARG A 138 -59.94 -15.77 29.34
C ARG A 138 -60.59 -17.11 29.66
N GLU A 139 -59.96 -18.23 29.27
CA GLU A 139 -60.44 -19.58 29.61
C GLU A 139 -60.51 -19.80 31.14
N LEU A 140 -59.49 -19.34 31.85
CA LEU A 140 -59.40 -19.45 33.31
C LEU A 140 -60.50 -18.64 33.99
N GLU A 141 -60.74 -17.41 33.52
CA GLU A 141 -61.82 -16.57 34.03
C GLU A 141 -63.22 -17.16 33.75
N ALA A 142 -63.42 -17.75 32.57
CA ALA A 142 -64.65 -18.49 32.26
C ALA A 142 -64.86 -19.69 33.21
N ALA A 143 -63.83 -20.48 33.46
CA ALA A 143 -63.89 -21.60 34.40
C ALA A 143 -64.18 -21.12 35.84
N ARG A 144 -63.60 -20.00 36.27
CA ARG A 144 -63.91 -19.38 37.57
C ARG A 144 -65.38 -18.95 37.64
N SER A 145 -65.91 -18.31 36.60
CA SER A 145 -67.31 -17.88 36.53
C SER A 145 -68.28 -19.07 36.67
N ILE A 146 -67.99 -20.19 36.00
CA ILE A 146 -68.75 -21.43 36.11
C ILE A 146 -68.71 -21.97 37.55
N LEU A 147 -67.51 -22.07 38.15
CA LEU A 147 -67.35 -22.56 39.52
C LEU A 147 -68.08 -21.68 40.55
N VAL A 148 -68.04 -20.36 40.39
CA VAL A 148 -68.78 -19.42 41.24
C VAL A 148 -70.29 -19.64 41.11
N SER A 149 -70.79 -19.82 39.87
CA SER A 149 -72.20 -20.11 39.61
C SER A 149 -72.66 -21.41 40.30
N PHE A 150 -71.92 -22.51 40.14
CA PHE A 150 -72.19 -23.78 40.84
C PHE A 150 -72.21 -23.63 42.36
N ARG A 151 -71.27 -22.87 42.94
CA ARG A 151 -71.23 -22.62 44.38
C ARG A 151 -72.43 -21.83 44.87
N SER A 152 -72.90 -20.86 44.09
CA SER A 152 -74.08 -20.05 44.41
C SER A 152 -75.38 -20.87 44.34
N GLU A 153 -75.50 -21.81 43.41
CA GLU A 153 -76.64 -22.74 43.33
C GLU A 153 -76.66 -23.73 44.50
N GLN A 154 -75.49 -24.28 44.90
CA GLN A 154 -75.39 -25.22 46.01
C GLN A 154 -75.76 -24.58 47.37
N MET A 155 -75.50 -23.28 47.54
CA MET A 155 -75.85 -22.53 48.75
C MET A 155 -77.33 -22.07 48.79
N ASN A 156 -78.07 -22.19 47.68
CA ASN A 156 -79.49 -21.84 47.58
C ASN A 156 -80.43 -23.07 47.60
N ALA A 157 -79.89 -24.29 47.74
CA ALA A 157 -80.69 -25.49 47.95
C ALA A 157 -81.18 -25.54 49.42
N PRO A 158 -82.46 -25.92 49.71
CA PRO A 158 -82.95 -26.04 51.07
C PRO A 158 -82.11 -27.05 51.85
N ALA A 159 -81.51 -26.61 52.95
CA ALA A 159 -80.71 -27.48 53.81
C ALA A 159 -81.60 -28.57 54.44
N ASP A 160 -81.46 -29.81 54.01
CA ASP A 160 -81.90 -30.99 54.77
C ASP A 160 -80.81 -31.33 55.81
N PRO A 161 -81.09 -31.22 57.12
CA PRO A 161 -80.11 -31.41 58.18
C PRO A 161 -79.95 -32.89 58.50
N SER A 162 -79.59 -33.73 57.54
CA SER A 162 -79.34 -35.14 57.83
C SER A 162 -78.46 -35.84 56.79
N GLN A 163 -77.18 -35.43 56.69
CA GLN A 163 -76.06 -36.35 56.51
C GLN A 163 -74.71 -35.62 56.55
N ALA A 164 -74.13 -35.54 57.75
CA ALA A 164 -72.71 -35.28 57.95
C ALA A 164 -71.90 -36.53 57.56
N GLY A 165 -71.76 -36.77 56.26
CA GLY A 165 -70.94 -37.82 55.67
C GLY A 165 -69.50 -37.33 55.45
N LYS A 166 -68.56 -38.00 56.10
CA LYS A 166 -67.11 -37.75 56.09
C LYS A 166 -66.54 -37.72 54.66
N ILE A 167 -66.11 -36.54 54.19
CA ILE A 167 -65.27 -36.42 52.99
C ILE A 167 -63.81 -36.36 53.43
N THR A 168 -63.12 -37.49 53.27
CA THR A 168 -61.70 -37.64 53.53
C THR A 168 -60.91 -36.94 52.42
N LEU A 169 -60.42 -35.72 52.70
CA LEU A 169 -59.42 -35.04 51.87
C LEU A 169 -58.10 -35.82 51.92
N SER A 170 -57.85 -36.68 50.94
CA SER A 170 -56.55 -37.32 50.76
C SER A 170 -55.52 -36.29 50.28
N LYS A 171 -54.80 -35.74 51.25
CA LYS A 171 -53.65 -34.85 51.07
C LYS A 171 -52.50 -35.62 50.40
N ARG A 172 -52.49 -35.70 49.07
CA ARG A 172 -51.32 -36.16 48.30
C ARG A 172 -50.22 -35.11 48.46
N ARG A 173 -49.29 -35.36 49.39
CA ARG A 173 -47.99 -34.69 49.45
C ARG A 173 -47.23 -35.02 48.16
N SER A 174 -47.18 -34.07 47.23
CA SER A 174 -46.16 -34.03 46.18
C SER A 174 -44.92 -33.39 46.80
N SER A 175 -43.86 -34.18 46.98
CA SER A 175 -42.55 -33.72 47.44
C SER A 175 -41.53 -34.07 46.39
N GLU A 176 -41.49 -33.30 45.29
CA GLU A 176 -40.36 -33.33 44.37
C GLU A 176 -40.25 -32.02 43.60
N HIS A 177 -39.62 -31.02 44.22
CA HIS A 177 -39.02 -29.91 43.48
C HIS A 177 -37.81 -29.37 44.26
N LYS A 178 -36.75 -30.18 44.27
CA LYS A 178 -35.46 -29.82 44.85
C LYS A 178 -34.58 -29.23 43.75
N ARG A 179 -34.55 -27.89 43.73
CA ARG A 179 -33.45 -27.00 43.31
C ARG A 179 -32.62 -27.43 42.09
N TYR A 180 -32.91 -26.80 40.95
CA TYR A 180 -31.90 -26.47 39.94
C TYR A 180 -31.96 -24.97 39.65
N VAL A 181 -31.48 -24.19 40.62
CA VAL A 181 -31.12 -22.78 40.45
C VAL A 181 -29.68 -22.64 40.91
N ASP A 182 -28.76 -23.11 40.08
CA ASP A 182 -27.39 -22.59 40.01
C ASP A 182 -26.71 -23.19 38.77
N ARG A 183 -26.96 -22.57 37.61
CA ARG A 183 -26.00 -22.59 36.51
C ARG A 183 -25.71 -21.14 36.17
N ARG A 184 -24.97 -20.50 37.07
CA ARG A 184 -24.33 -19.21 36.81
C ARG A 184 -23.60 -19.30 35.47
N TYR A 185 -23.88 -18.33 34.62
CA TYR A 185 -22.99 -17.88 33.58
C TYR A 185 -21.60 -17.66 34.18
N SER A 186 -20.67 -18.58 33.90
CA SER A 186 -19.25 -18.31 34.06
C SER A 186 -18.80 -17.60 32.79
N ALA A 187 -18.97 -16.28 32.80
CA ALA A 187 -18.28 -15.40 31.88
C ALA A 187 -16.79 -15.33 32.30
N GLY A 188 -15.95 -16.01 31.55
CA GLY A 188 -14.50 -15.78 31.48
C GLY A 188 -14.10 -16.16 30.05
N SER A 189 -13.86 -15.24 29.12
CA SER A 189 -13.08 -14.01 29.20
C SER A 189 -11.79 -14.24 29.97
N ARG A 190 -10.79 -14.81 29.28
CA ARG A 190 -9.47 -14.16 29.07
C ARG A 190 -8.45 -15.11 28.44
N LYS A 191 -7.80 -14.56 27.40
CA LYS A 191 -6.40 -14.77 26.99
C LYS A 191 -6.10 -16.07 26.20
N SER A 192 -6.29 -15.96 24.89
CA SER A 192 -5.35 -16.58 23.94
C SER A 192 -4.04 -15.80 24.06
N THR A 193 -3.03 -16.41 24.66
CA THR A 193 -1.67 -15.91 24.71
C THR A 193 -1.00 -16.14 23.37
N ASP A 194 -0.50 -15.06 22.80
CA ASP A 194 0.61 -15.10 21.85
C ASP A 194 1.72 -16.00 22.37
N ALA A 195 2.15 -16.94 21.53
CA ALA A 195 3.45 -17.59 21.67
C ALA A 195 4.04 -17.74 20.28
N LEU A 196 4.81 -16.71 19.92
CA LEU A 196 5.91 -16.78 18.97
C LEU A 196 6.78 -18.00 19.34
N SER A 197 6.92 -18.96 18.41
CA SER A 197 8.05 -19.88 18.43
C SER A 197 8.73 -19.81 17.07
N VAL A 198 9.73 -18.94 17.03
CA VAL A 198 10.74 -18.87 15.99
C VAL A 198 11.73 -19.99 16.28
N HIS A 199 11.79 -21.00 15.41
CA HIS A 199 13.02 -21.77 15.26
C HIS A 199 13.37 -21.88 13.78
N SER A 200 14.36 -21.04 13.45
CA SER A 200 15.23 -21.14 12.30
C SER A 200 16.12 -22.38 12.46
N THR A 201 16.09 -23.26 11.45
CA THR A 201 17.29 -23.99 11.03
C THR A 201 17.31 -24.04 9.51
N ASP A 202 18.25 -23.29 8.98
CA ASP A 202 18.83 -23.34 7.65
C ASP A 202 19.48 -24.70 7.39
N ALA A 203 19.15 -25.33 6.26
CA ALA A 203 20.00 -26.29 5.54
C ALA A 203 19.30 -26.70 4.23
N GLY A 204 19.80 -26.21 3.11
CA GLY A 204 19.26 -26.47 1.78
C GLY A 204 19.55 -27.86 1.21
N MET A 205 18.80 -28.20 0.16
CA MET A 205 19.34 -28.58 -1.16
C MET A 205 18.23 -29.12 -2.09
N ALA A 206 18.22 -28.54 -3.29
CA ALA A 206 17.94 -29.15 -4.58
C ALA A 206 16.49 -29.56 -4.97
N ASN A 207 15.97 -28.81 -5.94
CA ASN A 207 15.41 -29.25 -7.23
C ASN A 207 14.61 -30.57 -7.25
N PHE A 208 13.31 -30.49 -7.50
CA PHE A 208 12.70 -31.32 -8.52
C PHE A 208 11.49 -30.66 -9.18
N LEU A 209 11.57 -30.56 -10.49
CA LEU A 209 10.59 -30.04 -11.42
C LEU A 209 9.61 -31.15 -11.82
N GLU A 210 8.37 -30.75 -12.05
CA GLU A 210 7.38 -31.37 -12.94
C GLU A 210 6.51 -32.57 -12.50
N LYS A 211 5.22 -32.37 -12.81
CA LYS A 211 4.18 -33.35 -13.21
C LYS A 211 3.66 -34.31 -12.13
N HIS A 212 2.42 -34.09 -11.68
CA HIS A 212 1.28 -34.81 -12.24
C HIS A 212 -0.04 -34.33 -11.63
N THR A 213 -0.90 -33.77 -12.47
CA THR A 213 -2.36 -33.91 -12.39
C THR A 213 -2.72 -35.39 -12.31
N LYS A 214 -3.48 -35.82 -11.30
CA LYS A 214 -4.54 -36.86 -11.40
C LYS A 214 -5.29 -37.03 -10.08
N PHE A 215 -6.59 -36.75 -10.18
CA PHE A 215 -7.72 -37.46 -9.56
C PHE A 215 -7.36 -38.68 -8.68
N SER A 216 -7.80 -38.65 -7.42
CA SER A 216 -8.37 -39.83 -6.77
C SER A 216 -9.28 -39.39 -5.62
N SER A 217 -10.57 -39.35 -5.91
CA SER A 217 -11.63 -39.46 -4.92
C SER A 217 -11.60 -40.87 -4.32
N SER A 218 -11.28 -40.99 -3.04
CA SER A 218 -11.40 -42.24 -2.29
C SER A 218 -12.45 -42.08 -1.20
N CYS A 219 -13.65 -42.58 -1.50
CA CYS A 219 -14.74 -42.79 -0.56
C CYS A 219 -14.29 -43.77 0.53
N ARG A 220 -14.32 -43.35 1.80
CA ARG A 220 -14.28 -44.28 2.93
C ARG A 220 -15.69 -44.77 3.21
N LYS A 221 -15.83 -46.10 3.16
CA LYS A 221 -17.04 -46.85 3.48
C LYS A 221 -17.29 -46.84 4.98
N ASP A 222 -18.56 -46.79 5.34
CA ASP A 222 -19.09 -46.98 6.68
C ASP A 222 -18.67 -48.34 7.27
N GLU A 223 -18.01 -48.31 8.42
CA GLU A 223 -17.89 -49.46 9.33
C GLU A 223 -18.99 -49.35 10.39
N LYS A 224 -20.00 -50.22 10.27
CA LYS A 224 -21.00 -50.46 11.30
C LYS A 224 -20.34 -51.25 12.44
N GLN A 225 -20.18 -50.61 13.60
CA GLN A 225 -19.79 -51.29 14.82
C GLN A 225 -21.03 -51.66 15.62
N SER A 226 -21.38 -52.94 15.58
CA SER A 226 -22.35 -53.59 16.47
C SER A 226 -21.75 -53.73 17.87
N VAL A 227 -22.34 -53.05 18.85
CA VAL A 227 -22.08 -53.30 20.28
C VAL A 227 -23.28 -54.03 20.85
N SER A 228 -23.04 -55.29 21.21
CA SER A 228 -23.92 -56.14 22.00
C SER A 228 -23.95 -55.68 23.45
N LEU A 229 -25.14 -55.57 24.04
CA LEU A 229 -25.33 -55.51 25.49
C LEU A 229 -26.64 -56.24 25.82
N ASP A 230 -26.50 -57.45 26.36
CA ASP A 230 -27.57 -58.19 27.02
C ASP A 230 -27.86 -57.56 28.39
N GLY A 231 -29.14 -57.38 28.69
CA GLY A 231 -29.61 -56.89 29.99
C GLY A 231 -31.13 -56.70 30.00
N SER A 232 -31.85 -57.74 30.41
CA SER A 232 -33.31 -57.81 30.54
C SER A 232 -33.94 -56.64 31.31
N GLY A 233 -34.95 -55.99 30.73
CA GLY A 233 -35.83 -55.07 31.45
C GLY A 233 -36.77 -54.24 30.57
N VAL A 234 -37.97 -54.79 30.31
CA VAL A 234 -39.22 -54.11 29.88
C VAL A 234 -39.20 -53.37 28.53
N PRO A 235 -39.96 -53.82 27.50
CA PRO A 235 -40.22 -53.00 26.33
C PRO A 235 -41.22 -51.91 26.74
N VAL A 236 -40.72 -50.70 26.99
CA VAL A 236 -41.59 -49.51 27.02
C VAL A 236 -42.18 -49.37 25.61
N PRO A 237 -43.52 -49.30 25.46
CA PRO A 237 -44.13 -49.14 24.15
C PRO A 237 -43.66 -47.79 23.59
N VAL A 238 -42.89 -47.82 22.50
CA VAL A 238 -42.61 -46.64 21.68
C VAL A 238 -43.92 -46.31 20.97
N ALA A 239 -44.80 -45.62 21.69
CA ALA A 239 -45.92 -44.94 21.09
C ALA A 239 -45.35 -43.91 20.10
N ASN A 240 -45.67 -44.11 18.83
CA ASN A 240 -45.34 -43.22 17.73
C ASN A 240 -45.67 -41.76 18.08
N GLU A 241 -44.63 -40.94 18.18
CA GLU A 241 -44.71 -39.53 17.81
C GLU A 241 -43.87 -39.38 16.56
N SER A 242 -44.54 -39.56 15.41
CA SER A 242 -44.13 -39.22 14.05
C SER A 242 -42.70 -38.68 13.92
N ARG A 243 -41.76 -39.54 13.53
CA ARG A 243 -40.42 -39.14 13.05
C ARG A 243 -40.60 -37.95 12.10
N ASN A 244 -40.20 -36.77 12.54
CA ASN A 244 -40.43 -35.54 11.79
C ASN A 244 -39.39 -35.49 10.66
N ILE A 245 -39.73 -36.14 9.54
CA ILE A 245 -38.85 -36.29 8.36
C ILE A 245 -38.37 -34.91 7.88
N PHE A 246 -39.23 -33.89 7.96
CA PHE A 246 -38.88 -32.53 7.59
C PHE A 246 -37.75 -31.95 8.46
N TYR A 247 -37.79 -32.17 9.77
CA TYR A 247 -36.72 -31.72 10.67
C TYR A 247 -35.40 -32.46 10.41
N GLU A 248 -35.46 -33.75 10.11
CA GLU A 248 -34.28 -34.57 9.77
C GLU A 248 -33.66 -34.13 8.43
N GLU A 249 -34.49 -33.85 7.42
CA GLU A 249 -34.04 -33.29 6.14
C GLU A 249 -33.40 -31.90 6.29
N GLU A 250 -33.98 -31.03 7.13
CA GLU A 250 -33.43 -29.69 7.36
C GLU A 250 -32.09 -29.75 8.12
N LEU A 251 -31.93 -30.69 9.07
CA LEU A 251 -30.65 -30.99 9.72
C LEU A 251 -29.60 -31.44 8.70
N LEU A 252 -29.93 -32.40 7.83
CA LEU A 252 -29.02 -32.87 6.79
C LEU A 252 -28.64 -31.78 5.78
N LYS A 253 -29.56 -30.85 5.50
CA LYS A 253 -29.27 -29.67 4.68
C LYS A 253 -28.28 -28.73 5.38
N LYS A 254 -28.48 -28.48 6.67
CA LYS A 254 -27.56 -27.67 7.49
C LYS A 254 -26.17 -28.32 7.63
N ASP A 255 -26.11 -29.63 7.81
CA ASP A 255 -24.84 -30.36 7.87
C ASP A 255 -24.07 -30.31 6.56
N ARG A 256 -24.77 -30.40 5.42
CA ARG A 256 -24.16 -30.19 4.09
C ARG A 256 -23.65 -28.77 3.92
N GLU A 257 -24.44 -27.77 4.28
CA GLU A 257 -24.03 -26.36 4.23
C GLU A 257 -22.79 -26.10 5.10
N ILE A 258 -22.74 -26.67 6.31
CA ILE A 258 -21.57 -26.59 7.19
C ILE A 258 -20.35 -27.27 6.56
N GLN A 259 -20.52 -28.43 5.92
CA GLN A 259 -19.43 -29.15 5.27
C GLN A 259 -18.89 -28.38 4.06
N GLU A 260 -19.77 -27.78 3.25
CA GLU A 260 -19.41 -26.91 2.14
C GLU A 260 -18.66 -25.67 2.64
N MET A 261 -19.16 -24.99 3.68
CA MET A 261 -18.49 -23.84 4.27
C MET A 261 -17.11 -24.18 4.81
N ARG A 262 -16.95 -25.33 5.49
CA ARG A 262 -15.64 -25.81 5.95
C ARG A 262 -14.69 -26.09 4.78
N SER A 263 -15.19 -26.68 3.69
CA SER A 263 -14.39 -26.94 2.49
C SER A 263 -13.92 -25.64 1.83
N VAL A 264 -14.81 -24.65 1.70
CA VAL A 264 -14.47 -23.33 1.15
C VAL A 264 -13.46 -22.61 2.07
N SER A 265 -13.66 -22.65 3.39
CA SER A 265 -12.72 -22.08 4.36
C SER A 265 -11.32 -22.65 4.18
N HIS A 266 -11.19 -23.98 4.13
CA HIS A 266 -9.89 -24.62 3.91
C HIS A 266 -9.26 -24.26 2.56
N GLN A 267 -10.07 -24.13 1.50
CA GLN A 267 -9.56 -23.71 0.20
C GLN A 267 -9.07 -22.26 0.22
N LEU A 268 -9.77 -21.37 0.92
CA LEU A 268 -9.35 -19.97 1.08
C LEU A 268 -8.08 -19.86 1.93
N ASP A 269 -7.97 -20.63 3.02
CA ASP A 269 -6.75 -20.69 3.85
C ASP A 269 -5.55 -21.15 3.02
N TYR A 270 -5.73 -22.12 2.14
CA TYR A 270 -4.67 -22.60 1.24
C TYR A 270 -4.27 -21.51 0.24
N ARG A 271 -5.24 -20.90 -0.44
CA ARG A 271 -4.97 -19.80 -1.40
C ARG A 271 -4.30 -18.60 -0.73
N LEU A 272 -4.68 -18.28 0.50
CA LEU A 272 -4.06 -17.19 1.26
C LEU A 272 -2.57 -17.48 1.46
N ARG A 273 -2.21 -18.68 1.92
CA ARG A 273 -0.81 -19.09 2.10
C ARG A 273 -0.03 -19.07 0.78
N GLU A 274 -0.63 -19.50 -0.33
CA GLU A 274 0.01 -19.43 -1.65
C GLU A 274 0.29 -17.97 -2.08
N VAL A 275 -0.68 -17.07 -1.88
CA VAL A 275 -0.54 -15.65 -2.20
C VAL A 275 0.51 -15.00 -1.32
N GLU A 276 0.50 -15.27 -0.02
CA GLU A 276 1.51 -14.78 0.94
C GLU A 276 2.92 -15.25 0.56
N GLN A 277 3.08 -16.53 0.21
CA GLN A 277 4.35 -17.08 -0.23
C GLN A 277 4.83 -16.42 -1.53
N ALA A 278 3.95 -16.24 -2.51
CA ALA A 278 4.29 -15.59 -3.78
C ALA A 278 4.67 -14.11 -3.58
N ALA A 279 3.97 -13.40 -2.69
CA ALA A 279 4.29 -12.02 -2.34
C ALA A 279 5.67 -11.91 -1.69
N LEU A 280 5.99 -12.78 -0.73
CA LEU A 280 7.28 -12.80 -0.05
C LEU A 280 8.44 -13.06 -1.01
N VAL A 281 8.30 -14.03 -1.93
CA VAL A 281 9.33 -14.31 -2.94
C VAL A 281 9.59 -13.09 -3.81
N LYS A 282 8.52 -12.43 -4.27
CA LYS A 282 8.63 -11.21 -5.08
C LYS A 282 9.28 -10.06 -4.31
N GLU A 283 8.94 -9.89 -3.04
CA GLU A 283 9.56 -8.88 -2.16
C GLU A 283 11.06 -9.12 -1.98
N LEU A 284 11.47 -10.38 -1.75
CA LEU A 284 12.89 -10.75 -1.65
C LEU A 284 13.65 -10.47 -2.95
N GLU A 285 13.05 -10.74 -4.12
CA GLU A 285 13.67 -10.41 -5.41
C GLU A 285 13.82 -8.90 -5.61
N HIS A 286 12.81 -8.12 -5.24
CA HIS A 286 12.88 -6.67 -5.30
C HIS A 286 13.93 -6.11 -4.33
N HIS A 287 14.00 -6.64 -3.11
CA HIS A 287 15.01 -6.25 -2.13
C HIS A 287 16.43 -6.47 -2.66
N LYS A 288 16.72 -7.65 -3.23
CA LYS A 288 18.01 -7.96 -3.85
C LYS A 288 18.38 -6.98 -4.97
N LYS A 289 17.42 -6.62 -5.84
CA LYS A 289 17.66 -5.64 -6.91
C LYS A 289 17.95 -4.24 -6.35
N THR A 290 17.22 -3.84 -5.31
CA THR A 290 17.43 -2.56 -4.63
C THR A 290 18.81 -2.50 -3.96
N GLU A 291 19.23 -3.56 -3.28
CA GLU A 291 20.57 -3.66 -2.70
C GLU A 291 21.66 -3.55 -3.77
N ALA A 292 21.53 -4.29 -4.87
CA ALA A 292 22.50 -4.24 -5.97
C ALA A 292 22.64 -2.83 -6.58
N MET A 293 21.51 -2.14 -6.81
CA MET A 293 21.52 -0.74 -7.29
C MET A 293 22.12 0.22 -6.25
N SER A 294 21.79 0.04 -4.98
CA SER A 294 22.33 0.86 -3.88
C SER A 294 23.86 0.71 -3.78
N GLU A 295 24.38 -0.51 -3.92
CA GLU A 295 25.82 -0.76 -3.98
C GLU A 295 26.48 -0.07 -5.19
N GLU A 296 25.85 -0.10 -6.36
CA GLU A 296 26.37 0.55 -7.55
C GLU A 296 26.39 2.08 -7.39
N ILE A 297 25.33 2.66 -6.83
CA ILE A 297 25.27 4.08 -6.48
C ILE A 297 26.41 4.42 -5.52
N THR A 298 26.61 3.63 -4.47
CA THR A 298 27.69 3.83 -3.50
C THR A 298 29.07 3.75 -4.15
N LYS A 299 29.29 2.77 -5.05
CA LYS A 299 30.54 2.63 -5.82
C LYS A 299 30.79 3.86 -6.70
N LEU A 300 29.75 4.37 -7.39
CA LEU A 300 29.86 5.55 -8.24
C LEU A 300 30.09 6.82 -7.41
N GLN A 301 29.42 6.97 -6.28
CA GLN A 301 29.63 8.06 -5.33
C GLN A 301 31.06 8.06 -4.80
N ASN A 302 31.60 6.90 -4.41
CA ASN A 302 33.00 6.80 -3.95
C ASN A 302 34.00 7.14 -5.06
N LYS A 303 33.75 6.69 -6.30
CA LYS A 303 34.58 7.09 -7.46
C LYS A 303 34.52 8.60 -7.68
N LEU A 304 33.33 9.18 -7.63
CA LEU A 304 33.16 10.63 -7.77
C LEU A 304 33.85 11.38 -6.64
N ALA A 305 33.72 10.92 -5.40
CA ALA A 305 34.37 11.49 -4.23
C ALA A 305 35.89 11.56 -4.43
N LEU A 306 36.51 10.47 -4.89
CA LEU A 306 37.94 10.41 -5.23
C LEU A 306 38.35 11.44 -6.30
N PHE A 307 37.52 11.66 -7.32
CA PHE A 307 37.77 12.69 -8.32
C PHE A 307 37.56 14.12 -7.79
N THR A 308 36.65 14.30 -6.84
CA THR A 308 36.31 15.62 -6.27
C THR A 308 37.20 16.03 -5.09
N THR A 309 37.91 15.11 -4.46
CA THR A 309 38.92 15.40 -3.42
C THR A 309 40.17 16.02 -4.04
N GLY A 310 40.02 17.22 -4.62
CA GLY A 310 40.92 18.38 -4.60
C GLY A 310 42.36 18.27 -5.11
N GLY A 311 43.06 17.14 -4.95
CA GLY A 311 44.51 17.06 -5.11
C GLY A 311 44.98 17.36 -6.52
N GLU A 312 44.31 16.82 -7.54
CA GLU A 312 44.68 17.07 -8.95
C GLU A 312 44.41 18.53 -9.34
N MET A 313 43.29 19.11 -8.90
CA MET A 313 42.92 20.49 -9.23
C MET A 313 43.70 21.53 -8.44
N GLU A 314 44.03 21.25 -7.18
CA GLU A 314 44.87 22.11 -6.34
C GLU A 314 46.32 22.08 -6.82
N TYR A 315 46.84 20.91 -7.19
CA TYR A 315 48.13 20.78 -7.87
C TYR A 315 48.15 21.59 -9.17
N LEU A 316 47.13 21.42 -10.04
CA LEU A 316 47.02 22.15 -11.30
C LEU A 316 46.95 23.67 -11.08
N ARG A 317 46.21 24.13 -10.06
CA ARG A 317 46.15 25.53 -9.64
C ARG A 317 47.53 26.04 -9.22
N ASN A 318 48.26 25.29 -8.39
CA ASN A 318 49.57 25.69 -7.88
C ASN A 318 50.63 25.77 -8.99
N ILE A 319 50.68 24.79 -9.89
CA ILE A 319 51.62 24.83 -11.03
C ILE A 319 51.25 25.90 -12.06
N PHE A 320 49.95 26.23 -12.22
CA PHE A 320 49.52 27.33 -13.07
C PHE A 320 49.99 28.69 -12.53
N VAL A 321 49.89 28.92 -11.22
CA VAL A 321 50.45 30.12 -10.59
C VAL A 321 51.96 30.19 -10.80
N GLN A 322 52.67 29.07 -10.64
CA GLN A 322 54.11 28.99 -10.89
C GLN A 322 54.48 29.28 -12.35
N PHE A 323 53.64 28.84 -13.31
CA PHE A 323 53.82 29.14 -14.73
C PHE A 323 53.76 30.65 -15.02
N ILE A 324 52.79 31.37 -14.44
CA ILE A 324 52.64 32.82 -14.61
C ILE A 324 53.84 33.57 -14.03
N GLN A 325 54.36 33.14 -12.88
CA GLN A 325 55.48 33.79 -12.18
C GLN A 325 56.87 33.46 -12.77
N SER A 326 56.97 32.43 -13.60
CA SER A 326 58.24 32.01 -14.20
C SER A 326 58.67 32.96 -15.31
N ASN A 327 59.92 33.45 -15.29
CA ASN A 327 60.47 34.31 -16.35
C ASN A 327 61.36 33.56 -17.36
N SER A 328 61.71 32.30 -17.08
CA SER A 328 62.51 31.47 -17.97
C SER A 328 61.64 30.68 -18.95
N SER A 329 61.99 30.71 -20.24
CA SER A 329 61.31 29.92 -21.28
C SER A 329 61.40 28.41 -21.01
N SER A 330 62.53 27.91 -20.53
CA SER A 330 62.68 26.48 -20.23
C SER A 330 61.84 26.04 -19.02
N ALA A 331 61.73 26.90 -18.00
CA ALA A 331 60.89 26.66 -16.84
C ALA A 331 59.40 26.63 -17.23
N LYS A 332 58.95 27.58 -18.05
CA LYS A 332 57.58 27.61 -18.59
C LYS A 332 57.25 26.34 -19.37
N LYS A 333 58.15 25.88 -20.24
CA LYS A 333 57.98 24.64 -21.01
C LYS A 333 57.85 23.40 -20.14
N ASN A 334 58.70 23.27 -19.12
CA ASN A 334 58.64 22.15 -18.18
C ASN A 334 57.34 22.15 -17.36
N ILE A 335 56.89 23.33 -16.91
CA ILE A 335 55.62 23.47 -16.19
C ILE A 335 54.44 23.14 -17.12
N LEU A 336 54.47 23.56 -18.39
CA LEU A 336 53.43 23.24 -19.37
C LEU A 336 53.31 21.73 -19.62
N LYS A 337 54.43 21.01 -19.66
CA LYS A 337 54.44 19.53 -19.72
C LYS A 337 53.81 18.90 -18.49
N ALA A 338 54.15 19.39 -17.30
CA ALA A 338 53.56 18.91 -16.04
C ALA A 338 52.04 19.15 -16.00
N MET A 339 51.57 20.33 -16.43
CA MET A 339 50.15 20.65 -16.59
C MET A 339 49.48 19.72 -17.60
N GLY A 340 50.14 19.46 -18.73
CA GLY A 340 49.62 18.59 -19.77
C GLY A 340 49.49 17.12 -19.32
N MET A 341 50.41 16.62 -18.50
CA MET A 341 50.29 15.30 -17.89
C MET A 341 49.14 15.24 -16.87
N ALA A 342 49.01 16.26 -16.00
CA ALA A 342 47.92 16.34 -15.02
C ALA A 342 46.53 16.41 -15.70
N LEU A 343 46.44 17.09 -16.84
CA LEU A 343 45.22 17.19 -17.66
C LEU A 343 45.00 16.00 -18.62
N LYS A 344 45.92 15.03 -18.62
CA LYS A 344 45.87 13.84 -19.51
C LYS A 344 45.74 14.22 -21.00
N LEU A 345 46.49 15.23 -21.44
CA LEU A 345 46.57 15.61 -22.84
C LEU A 345 47.09 14.45 -23.70
N SER A 346 46.58 14.36 -24.93
CA SER A 346 46.99 13.35 -25.89
C SER A 346 48.46 13.51 -26.31
N ALA A 347 49.04 12.45 -26.86
CA ALA A 347 50.44 12.48 -27.35
C ALA A 347 50.68 13.57 -28.41
N ASN A 348 49.67 13.91 -29.20
CA ASN A 348 49.75 14.96 -30.22
C ASN A 348 49.80 16.36 -29.59
N GLU A 349 48.98 16.59 -28.57
CA GLU A 349 48.98 17.85 -27.80
C GLU A 349 50.30 18.01 -27.04
N MET A 350 50.85 16.92 -26.51
CA MET A 350 52.16 16.96 -25.83
C MET A 350 53.30 17.32 -26.76
N LYS A 351 53.29 16.82 -28.00
CA LYS A 351 54.27 17.18 -29.04
C LYS A 351 54.19 18.66 -29.43
N ALA A 352 53.00 19.26 -29.44
CA ALA A 352 52.85 20.69 -29.73
C ALA A 352 53.52 21.57 -28.67
N ILE A 353 53.47 21.15 -27.40
CA ILE A 353 54.18 21.81 -26.29
C ILE A 353 55.70 21.69 -26.45
N ASP A 354 56.18 20.56 -26.98
CA ASP A 354 57.59 20.34 -27.27
C ASP A 354 58.14 21.16 -28.44
N SER A 355 57.27 21.57 -29.36
CA SER A 355 57.64 22.35 -30.55
C SER A 355 57.75 23.86 -30.31
N LYS A 356 57.28 24.35 -29.16
CA LYS A 356 57.46 25.73 -28.68
C LYS A 356 58.65 25.83 -27.72
#